data_AF-A0A1B6L139-F1
#
_entry.id   AF-A0A1B6L139-F1
#
_cell.length_a   1.000
_cell.length_b   1.000
_cell.length_c   1.000
_cell.angle_alpha   90.00
_cell.angle_beta   90.00
_cell.angle_gamma   90.00
#
_symmetry.space_group_name_H-M   'P 1'
#
loop_
_entity.id
_entity.type
_entity.pdbx_description
1 polymer ?
#
loop_
_entity_poly.entity_id
_entity_poly.type
_entity_poly.pdbx_seq_one_letter_code
_entity_poly.pdbx_strand_id
1 'polypeptide(L)'
;MQTLRIIIFSVLLTAVNLQHSEAAALFNSLMNKVFATVSMCTQELTGRVSPELCLAEFDGSHNPNDQQFDGCKEAMTCAVKKLDYMNANGEWNLAKLLSLRNGIKNEEALREFDSAFETCGSVKGRNGEAVSNMISCVLNYSDRARQSYNELRDTFVAGYDE
;
A
#
# COMPACT_ATOMS: atom_id res chain seq x y z
N MET A 1 28.63 -7.93 18.37
CA MET A 1 27.78 -8.91 17.66
C MET A 1 26.56 -8.30 16.97
N GLN A 2 26.08 -7.10 17.33
CA GLN A 2 24.94 -6.46 16.64
C GLN A 2 25.27 -5.92 15.24
N THR A 3 26.49 -5.46 14.99
CA THR A 3 26.89 -4.89 13.69
C THR A 3 27.03 -5.91 12.56
N LEU A 4 27.22 -7.20 12.87
CA LEU A 4 27.41 -8.27 11.88
C LEU A 4 26.08 -8.77 11.27
N ARG A 5 24.96 -8.65 12.01
CA ARG A 5 23.61 -9.06 11.52
C ARG A 5 23.04 -8.07 10.50
N ILE A 6 23.39 -6.78 10.61
CA ILE A 6 22.92 -5.72 9.71
C ILE A 6 23.59 -5.82 8.32
N ILE A 7 24.83 -6.35 8.25
CA ILE A 7 25.59 -6.51 7.01
C ILE A 7 25.11 -7.74 6.19
N ILE A 8 24.67 -8.81 6.85
CA ILE A 8 24.16 -10.02 6.15
C ILE A 8 22.78 -9.77 5.54
N PHE A 9 21.91 -8.99 6.19
CA PHE A 9 20.61 -8.61 5.63
C PHE A 9 20.71 -7.68 4.41
N SER A 10 21.75 -6.83 4.35
CA SER A 10 22.00 -5.93 3.22
C SER A 10 22.67 -6.63 2.02
N VAL A 11 23.40 -7.72 2.24
CA VAL A 11 24.01 -8.54 1.17
C VAL A 11 22.98 -9.50 0.52
N LEU A 12 21.98 -9.99 1.25
CA LEU A 12 20.90 -10.80 0.67
C LEU A 12 19.86 -9.97 -0.12
N LEU A 13 19.71 -8.69 0.21
CA LEU A 13 18.84 -7.74 -0.52
C LEU A 13 19.37 -7.37 -1.92
N THR A 14 20.65 -7.59 -2.21
CA THR A 14 21.30 -7.16 -3.46
C THR A 14 21.59 -8.28 -4.46
N ALA A 15 21.59 -9.56 -4.04
CA ALA A 15 22.00 -10.67 -4.91
C ALA A 15 20.88 -11.35 -5.72
N VAL A 16 19.59 -11.17 -5.38
CA VAL A 16 18.49 -11.93 -6.02
C VAL A 16 17.67 -11.11 -7.02
N ASN A 17 17.71 -9.77 -6.98
CA ASN A 17 16.81 -8.93 -7.81
C ASN A 17 17.42 -8.35 -9.10
N LEU A 18 18.66 -8.71 -9.45
CA LEU A 18 19.41 -8.01 -10.51
C LEU A 18 19.02 -8.38 -11.96
N GLN A 19 17.94 -9.14 -12.18
CA GLN A 19 17.47 -9.47 -13.55
C GLN A 19 16.00 -9.07 -13.84
N HIS A 20 15.28 -8.41 -12.92
CA HIS A 20 13.89 -7.93 -13.12
C HIS A 20 13.65 -6.50 -12.55
N SER A 21 14.71 -5.70 -12.42
CA SER A 21 14.88 -4.73 -11.32
C SER A 21 14.16 -3.36 -11.40
N GLU A 22 13.55 -2.93 -12.50
CA GLU A 22 13.02 -1.55 -12.56
C GLU A 22 11.57 -1.39 -12.09
N ALA A 23 10.67 -2.32 -12.45
CA ALA A 23 9.28 -2.26 -12.02
C ALA A 23 9.12 -2.49 -10.50
N ALA A 24 9.88 -3.45 -9.98
CA ALA A 24 9.96 -3.71 -8.54
C ALA A 24 10.53 -2.52 -7.78
N ALA A 25 11.52 -1.79 -8.31
CA ALA A 25 12.11 -0.65 -7.62
C ALA A 25 11.16 0.54 -7.45
N LEU A 26 10.35 0.87 -8.47
CA LEU A 26 9.34 1.92 -8.35
C LEU A 26 8.24 1.50 -7.38
N PHE A 27 7.72 0.29 -7.54
CA PHE A 27 6.67 -0.25 -6.68
C PHE A 27 7.14 -0.28 -5.21
N ASN A 28 8.33 -0.83 -4.95
CA ASN A 28 8.93 -0.87 -3.62
C ASN A 28 9.15 0.54 -3.06
N SER A 29 9.60 1.50 -3.87
CA SER A 29 9.78 2.89 -3.44
C SER A 29 8.46 3.57 -3.08
N LEU A 30 7.41 3.38 -3.88
CA LEU A 30 6.07 3.92 -3.61
C LEU A 30 5.47 3.27 -2.36
N MET A 31 5.51 1.94 -2.26
CA MET A 31 5.00 1.20 -1.11
C MET A 31 5.77 1.57 0.16
N ASN A 32 7.10 1.67 0.11
CA ASN A 32 7.90 2.10 1.27
C ASN A 32 7.52 3.52 1.73
N LYS A 33 7.28 4.45 0.81
CA LYS A 33 6.83 5.81 1.16
C LYS A 33 5.44 5.78 1.80
N VAL A 34 4.51 5.01 1.25
CA VAL A 34 3.17 4.86 1.80
C VAL A 34 3.25 4.22 3.19
N PHE A 35 3.96 3.10 3.37
CA PHE A 35 4.11 2.44 4.68
C PHE A 35 4.79 3.30 5.71
N ALA A 36 5.88 4.00 5.35
CA ALA A 36 6.55 4.91 6.27
C ALA A 36 5.58 6.03 6.73
N THR A 37 4.79 6.58 5.81
CA THR A 37 3.83 7.64 6.13
C THR A 37 2.64 7.10 6.94
N VAL A 38 2.16 5.89 6.64
CA VAL A 38 1.14 5.21 7.46
C VAL A 38 1.67 4.98 8.87
N SER A 39 2.90 4.48 9.03
CA SER A 39 3.54 4.28 10.34
C SER A 39 3.68 5.59 11.14
N MET A 40 3.99 6.71 10.47
CA MET A 40 3.96 8.02 11.11
C MET A 40 2.53 8.42 11.54
N CYS A 41 1.54 8.22 10.67
CA CYS A 41 0.14 8.53 10.97
C CYS A 41 -0.44 7.64 12.09
N THR A 42 -0.04 6.37 12.19
CA THR A 42 -0.46 5.51 13.30
C THR A 42 0.16 5.92 14.63
N GLN A 43 1.37 6.48 14.64
CA GLN A 43 1.96 7.07 15.85
C GLN A 43 1.22 8.33 16.32
N GLU A 44 0.69 9.12 15.37
CA GLU A 44 -0.17 10.28 15.67
C GLU A 44 -1.54 9.86 16.22
N LEU A 45 -2.05 8.69 15.80
CA LEU A 45 -3.32 8.10 16.25
C LEU A 45 -3.09 7.17 17.44
N THR A 46 -3.14 7.70 18.66
CA THR A 46 -2.92 6.99 19.95
C THR A 46 -3.32 5.49 19.97
N GLY A 47 -2.41 4.62 19.55
CA GLY A 47 -2.27 3.21 19.96
C GLY A 47 -3.32 2.17 19.52
N ARG A 48 -4.11 2.36 18.45
CA ARG A 48 -5.17 1.38 18.08
C ARG A 48 -5.03 0.70 16.72
N VAL A 49 -3.92 0.91 16.03
CA VAL A 49 -3.77 0.46 14.65
C VAL A 49 -2.59 -0.50 14.55
N SER A 50 -2.87 -1.80 14.42
CA SER A 50 -1.84 -2.79 14.09
C SER A 50 -1.86 -3.08 12.59
N PRO A 51 -0.70 -3.36 11.97
CA PRO A 51 -0.64 -3.74 10.56
C PRO A 51 -1.54 -4.94 10.22
N GLU A 52 -1.62 -5.93 11.10
CA GLU A 52 -2.42 -7.15 10.93
C GLU A 52 -3.91 -6.82 10.86
N LEU A 53 -4.38 -5.93 11.75
CA LEU A 53 -5.77 -5.47 11.73
C LEU A 53 -6.11 -4.73 10.43
N CYS A 54 -5.19 -3.90 9.92
CA CYS A 54 -5.43 -3.17 8.67
C CYS A 54 -5.38 -4.06 7.43
N LEU A 55 -4.58 -5.13 7.48
CA LEU A 55 -4.58 -6.12 6.42
C LEU A 55 -5.88 -6.92 6.46
N ALA A 56 -6.36 -7.34 7.63
CA ALA A 56 -7.63 -8.05 7.76
C ALA A 56 -8.83 -7.32 7.14
N GLU A 57 -8.79 -5.98 7.01
CA GLU A 57 -9.81 -5.19 6.29
C GLU A 57 -10.04 -5.68 4.85
N PHE A 58 -9.00 -6.16 4.16
CA PHE A 58 -9.02 -6.49 2.72
C PHE A 58 -8.84 -7.98 2.41
N ASP A 59 -8.92 -8.85 3.42
CA ASP A 59 -8.69 -10.30 3.27
C ASP A 59 -9.88 -11.07 2.66
N GLY A 60 -11.03 -10.41 2.51
CA GLY A 60 -12.26 -10.97 1.94
C GLY A 60 -13.09 -11.82 2.92
N SER A 61 -12.61 -12.01 4.15
CA SER A 61 -13.32 -12.68 5.25
C SER A 61 -13.99 -11.71 6.22
N HIS A 62 -13.50 -10.48 6.29
CA HIS A 62 -14.09 -9.40 7.10
C HIS A 62 -14.85 -8.38 6.25
N ASN A 63 -15.79 -7.66 6.87
CA ASN A 63 -16.47 -6.55 6.24
C ASN A 63 -15.64 -5.27 6.43
N PRO A 64 -15.14 -4.62 5.35
CA PRO A 64 -14.33 -3.41 5.47
C PRO A 64 -15.01 -2.27 6.22
N ASN A 65 -16.34 -2.28 6.32
CA ASN A 65 -17.11 -1.25 7.02
C ASN A 65 -17.21 -1.44 8.54
N ASP A 66 -16.64 -2.52 9.09
CA ASP A 66 -16.68 -2.76 10.53
C ASP A 66 -15.85 -1.70 11.29
N GLN A 67 -16.36 -1.25 12.44
CA GLN A 67 -15.77 -0.17 13.24
C GLN A 67 -14.34 -0.46 13.70
N GLN A 68 -13.97 -1.74 13.83
CA GLN A 68 -12.60 -2.13 14.20
C GLN A 68 -11.55 -1.62 13.19
N PHE A 69 -11.95 -1.36 11.94
CA PHE A 69 -11.05 -0.86 10.89
C PHE A 69 -10.99 0.68 10.80
N ASP A 70 -11.77 1.42 11.60
CA ASP A 70 -11.82 2.88 11.50
C ASP A 70 -10.45 3.53 11.74
N GLY A 71 -9.66 3.01 12.68
CA GLY A 71 -8.30 3.47 12.91
C GLY A 71 -7.37 3.24 11.71
N CYS A 72 -7.53 2.10 11.01
CA CYS A 72 -6.77 1.81 9.78
C CYS A 72 -7.12 2.78 8.67
N LYS A 73 -8.42 3.03 8.46
CA LYS A 73 -8.92 4.01 7.49
C LYS A 73 -8.42 5.41 7.78
N GLU A 74 -8.42 5.83 9.05
CA GLU A 74 -7.88 7.12 9.48
C GLU A 74 -6.38 7.23 9.20
N ALA A 75 -5.60 6.21 9.57
CA ALA A 75 -4.16 6.18 9.34
C ALA A 75 -3.81 6.24 7.84
N MET A 76 -4.50 5.45 7.02
CA MET A 76 -4.32 5.46 5.57
C MET A 76 -4.78 6.78 4.95
N THR A 77 -5.90 7.35 5.40
CA THR A 77 -6.38 8.67 4.97
C THR A 77 -5.34 9.75 5.27
N CYS A 78 -4.79 9.76 6.48
CA CYS A 78 -3.72 10.65 6.88
C CYS A 78 -2.51 10.50 5.96
N ALA A 79 -2.10 9.27 5.65
CA ALA A 79 -0.94 9.01 4.80
C ALA A 79 -1.14 9.53 3.37
N VAL A 80 -2.29 9.23 2.75
CA VAL A 80 -2.56 9.66 1.36
C VAL A 80 -2.76 11.17 1.26
N LYS A 81 -3.25 11.84 2.32
CA LYS A 81 -3.28 13.31 2.39
C LYS A 81 -1.89 13.91 2.53
N LYS A 82 -1.02 13.38 3.40
CA LYS A 82 0.37 13.85 3.53
C LYS A 82 1.20 13.66 2.25
N LEU A 83 0.85 12.66 1.45
CA LEU A 83 1.47 12.39 0.13
C LEU A 83 0.81 13.15 -1.03
N ASP A 84 -0.19 14.00 -0.75
CA ASP A 84 -0.92 14.81 -1.74
C ASP A 84 -1.72 13.97 -2.77
N TYR A 85 -1.94 12.68 -2.49
CA TYR A 85 -2.82 11.82 -3.29
C TYR A 85 -4.29 12.06 -2.99
N MET A 86 -4.62 12.63 -1.83
CA MET A 86 -5.97 13.01 -1.44
C MET A 86 -5.95 14.45 -0.95
N ASN A 87 -6.95 15.23 -1.35
CA ASN A 87 -7.06 16.62 -0.93
C ASN A 87 -7.59 16.73 0.53
N ALA A 88 -7.69 17.96 1.04
CA ALA A 88 -8.20 18.19 2.40
C ALA A 88 -9.67 17.74 2.59
N ASN A 89 -10.51 17.84 1.55
CA ASN A 89 -11.93 17.49 1.60
C ASN A 89 -12.17 15.96 1.60
N GLY A 90 -11.11 15.16 1.39
CA GLY A 90 -11.16 13.71 1.42
C GLY A 90 -11.39 13.06 0.05
N GLU A 91 -11.31 13.83 -1.04
CA GLU A 91 -11.42 13.32 -2.42
C GLU A 91 -10.04 13.09 -3.03
N TRP A 92 -9.94 12.11 -3.94
CA TRP A 92 -8.70 11.75 -4.61
C TRP A 92 -8.19 12.89 -5.52
N ASN A 93 -6.89 13.19 -5.41
CA ASN A 93 -6.18 14.03 -6.35
C ASN A 93 -5.78 13.19 -7.58
N LEU A 94 -6.70 13.06 -8.53
CA LEU A 94 -6.52 12.19 -9.71
C LEU A 94 -5.31 12.60 -10.56
N ALA A 95 -5.01 13.89 -10.66
CA ALA A 95 -3.83 14.37 -11.38
C ALA A 95 -2.54 13.86 -10.72
N LYS A 96 -2.48 13.88 -9.39
CA LYS A 96 -1.33 13.34 -8.64
C LYS A 96 -1.22 11.83 -8.76
N LEU A 97 -2.32 11.10 -8.64
CA LEU A 97 -2.32 9.64 -8.83
C LEU A 97 -1.88 9.26 -10.25
N LEU A 98 -2.39 9.94 -11.28
CA LEU A 98 -1.97 9.72 -12.66
C LEU A 98 -0.48 10.03 -12.88
N SER A 99 0.10 10.94 -12.10
CA SER A 99 1.55 11.23 -12.20
C SER A 99 2.44 10.04 -11.84
N LEU A 100 1.93 9.05 -11.11
CA LEU A 100 2.66 7.80 -10.80
C LEU A 100 3.01 7.01 -12.06
N ARG A 101 2.15 7.13 -13.09
CA ARG A 101 2.35 6.53 -14.42
C ARG A 101 3.73 6.85 -14.99
N ASN A 102 4.23 8.07 -14.78
CA ASN A 102 5.50 8.53 -15.34
C ASN A 102 6.72 7.79 -14.78
N GLY A 103 6.59 7.13 -13.62
CA GLY A 103 7.64 6.31 -13.05
C GLY A 103 7.67 4.88 -13.59
N ILE A 104 6.60 4.43 -14.26
CA ILE A 104 6.42 3.02 -14.66
C ILE A 104 7.09 2.81 -16.02
N LYS A 105 8.24 2.13 -16.00
CA LYS A 105 9.02 1.83 -17.22
C LYS A 105 8.63 0.51 -17.89
N ASN A 106 8.08 -0.43 -17.12
CA ASN A 106 7.68 -1.74 -17.65
C ASN A 106 6.31 -1.63 -18.33
N GLU A 107 6.22 -2.03 -19.60
CA GLU A 107 5.02 -1.88 -20.42
C GLU A 107 3.82 -2.70 -19.94
N GLU A 108 4.06 -3.86 -19.31
CA GLU A 108 3.00 -4.70 -18.74
C GLU A 108 2.42 -4.04 -17.49
N ALA A 109 3.28 -3.61 -16.56
CA ALA A 109 2.89 -2.86 -15.38
C ALA A 109 2.22 -1.52 -15.73
N LEU A 110 2.65 -0.87 -16.82
CA LEU A 110 2.03 0.36 -17.31
C LEU A 110 0.61 0.11 -17.82
N ARG A 111 0.40 -0.97 -18.58
CA ARG A 111 -0.94 -1.38 -19.05
C ARG A 111 -1.86 -1.75 -17.90
N GLU A 112 -1.34 -2.50 -16.93
CA GLU A 112 -2.07 -2.86 -15.71
C GLU A 112 -2.46 -1.61 -14.90
N PHE A 113 -1.51 -0.67 -14.73
CA PHE A 113 -1.79 0.62 -14.09
C PHE A 113 -2.87 1.41 -14.84
N ASP A 114 -2.74 1.56 -16.17
CA ASP A 114 -3.69 2.33 -16.97
C ASP A 114 -5.10 1.73 -16.87
N SER A 115 -5.22 0.40 -16.95
CA SER A 115 -6.49 -0.33 -16.79
C SER A 115 -7.08 -0.18 -15.39
N ALA A 116 -6.25 -0.31 -14.35
CA ALA A 116 -6.69 -0.13 -12.96
C ALA A 116 -7.09 1.32 -12.69
N PHE A 117 -6.38 2.30 -13.25
CA PHE A 117 -6.68 3.71 -13.08
C PHE A 117 -7.97 4.12 -13.80
N GLU A 118 -8.22 3.61 -15.01
CA GLU A 118 -9.48 3.83 -15.72
C GLU A 118 -10.69 3.32 -14.91
N THR A 119 -10.54 2.16 -14.27
CA THR A 119 -11.62 1.52 -13.51
C THR A 119 -11.77 2.13 -12.09
N CYS A 120 -10.67 2.25 -11.37
CA CYS A 120 -10.65 2.60 -9.95
C CYS A 120 -10.44 4.09 -9.68
N GLY A 121 -9.96 4.87 -10.64
CA GLY A 121 -9.78 6.32 -10.50
C GLY A 121 -11.07 7.10 -10.23
N SER A 122 -12.23 6.48 -10.46
CA SER A 122 -13.56 7.08 -10.26
C SER A 122 -14.32 6.56 -9.03
N VAL A 123 -13.66 5.82 -8.13
CA VAL A 123 -14.30 5.31 -6.90
C VAL A 123 -14.89 6.47 -6.09
N LYS A 124 -16.09 6.22 -5.55
CA LYS A 124 -16.85 7.19 -4.74
C LYS A 124 -16.43 7.13 -3.28
N GLY A 125 -16.88 8.12 -2.51
CA GLY A 125 -16.67 8.24 -1.08
C GLY A 125 -15.76 9.41 -0.73
N ARG A 126 -15.50 9.59 0.57
CA ARG A 126 -14.53 10.56 1.09
C ARG A 126 -13.73 9.97 2.24
N ASN A 127 -12.51 10.46 2.45
CA ASN A 127 -11.63 10.05 3.54
C ASN A 127 -11.47 8.52 3.57
N GLY A 128 -11.70 7.90 4.73
CA GLY A 128 -11.56 6.46 4.93
C GLY A 128 -12.34 5.61 3.93
N GLU A 129 -13.58 5.99 3.63
CA GLU A 129 -14.41 5.30 2.64
C GLU A 129 -13.77 5.33 1.25
N ALA A 130 -13.25 6.48 0.83
CA ALA A 130 -12.56 6.62 -0.46
C ALA A 130 -11.28 5.77 -0.51
N VAL A 131 -10.56 5.65 0.61
CA VAL A 131 -9.40 4.76 0.76
C VAL A 131 -9.82 3.29 0.60
N SER A 132 -10.76 2.81 1.40
CA SER A 132 -11.20 1.41 1.38
C SER A 132 -11.75 1.03 0.00
N ASN A 133 -12.52 1.90 -0.63
CA ASN A 133 -13.08 1.68 -1.97
C ASN A 133 -11.97 1.62 -3.04
N MET A 134 -10.98 2.51 -2.98
CA MET A 134 -9.85 2.49 -3.93
C MET A 134 -9.02 1.22 -3.79
N ILE A 135 -8.61 0.86 -2.56
CA ILE A 135 -7.78 -0.31 -2.30
C ILE A 135 -8.53 -1.58 -2.72
N SER A 136 -9.80 -1.72 -2.33
CA SER A 136 -10.62 -2.87 -2.72
C SER A 136 -10.76 -2.97 -4.24
N CYS A 137 -10.96 -1.85 -4.94
CA CYS A 137 -11.02 -1.84 -6.40
C CYS A 137 -9.69 -2.29 -7.01
N VAL A 138 -8.57 -1.71 -6.60
CA VAL A 138 -7.25 -2.07 -7.13
C VAL A 138 -6.94 -3.55 -6.89
N LEU A 139 -7.21 -4.07 -5.69
CA LEU A 139 -7.00 -5.49 -5.38
C LEU A 139 -7.91 -6.44 -6.18
N ASN A 140 -9.06 -5.97 -6.66
CA ASN A 140 -9.97 -6.77 -7.49
C ASN A 140 -9.60 -6.76 -8.98
N TYR A 141 -8.89 -5.72 -9.44
CA TYR A 141 -8.58 -5.52 -10.87
C TYR A 141 -7.10 -5.65 -11.23
N SER A 142 -6.20 -5.73 -10.24
CA SER A 142 -4.76 -5.92 -10.44
C SER A 142 -4.29 -7.19 -9.72
N ASP A 143 -3.98 -8.21 -10.49
CA ASP A 143 -3.40 -9.47 -9.99
C ASP A 143 -2.06 -9.19 -9.27
N ARG A 144 -1.27 -8.23 -9.78
CA ARG A 144 -0.02 -7.83 -9.15
C ARG A 144 -0.26 -7.21 -7.78
N ALA A 145 -1.23 -6.31 -7.67
CA ALA A 145 -1.58 -5.70 -6.39
C ALA A 145 -2.11 -6.76 -5.40
N ARG A 146 -2.94 -7.69 -5.87
CA ARG A 146 -3.42 -8.82 -5.05
C ARG A 146 -2.27 -9.71 -4.58
N GLN A 147 -1.33 -10.04 -5.47
CA GLN A 147 -0.16 -10.83 -5.12
C GLN A 147 0.69 -10.12 -4.07
N SER A 148 1.04 -8.85 -4.28
CA SER A 148 1.83 -8.08 -3.32
C SER A 148 1.13 -7.91 -1.97
N TYR A 149 -0.19 -7.76 -1.97
CA TYR A 149 -0.98 -7.74 -0.74
C TYR A 149 -0.93 -9.07 0.01
N ASN A 150 -1.06 -10.19 -0.70
CA ASN A 150 -0.96 -11.52 -0.09
C ASN A 150 0.45 -11.77 0.47
N GLU A 151 1.51 -11.45 -0.28
CA GLU A 151 2.90 -11.56 0.19
C GLU A 151 3.15 -10.74 1.46
N LEU A 152 2.61 -9.52 1.51
CA LEU A 152 2.69 -8.65 2.68
C LEU A 152 1.95 -9.27 3.87
N ARG A 153 0.70 -9.70 3.67
CA ARG A 153 -0.11 -10.36 4.69
C ARG A 153 0.60 -11.58 5.24
N ASP A 154 1.10 -12.44 4.37
CA ASP A 154 1.77 -13.67 4.76
C ASP A 154 3.08 -13.37 5.52
N THR A 155 3.78 -12.27 5.20
CA THR A 155 4.95 -11.80 5.97
C THR A 155 4.59 -11.41 7.40
N PHE A 156 3.47 -10.70 7.61
CA PHE A 156 3.02 -10.34 8.95
C PHE A 156 2.47 -11.53 9.73
N VAL A 157 1.84 -12.50 9.05
CA VAL A 157 1.37 -13.75 9.68
C VAL A 157 2.54 -14.65 10.07
N ALA A 158 3.56 -14.81 9.21
CA ALA A 158 4.72 -15.67 9.48
C ALA A 158 5.67 -15.08 10.53
N GLY A 159 5.69 -13.76 10.72
CA GLY A 159 6.53 -13.08 11.72
C GLY A 159 6.10 -13.26 13.19
N TYR A 160 5.01 -14.00 13.46
CA TYR A 160 4.47 -14.25 14.80
C TYR A 160 4.80 -15.65 15.37
N ASP A 161 5.36 -16.56 14.57
CA ASP A 161 5.72 -17.93 14.99
C ASP A 161 7.19 -18.08 15.47
N GLU A 162 7.94 -16.97 15.64
CA GLU A 162 9.30 -16.96 16.21
C GLU A 162 9.42 -16.19 17.55
#